data_AF-A0A0N4YI30-F1
#
_entry.id   AF-A0A0N4YI30-F1
#
_cell.length_a   1.000
_cell.length_b   1.000
_cell.length_c   1.000
_cell.angle_alpha   90.00
_cell.angle_beta   90.00
_cell.angle_gamma   90.00
#
_symmetry.space_group_name_H-M   'P 1'
#
loop_
_entity.id
_entity.type
_entity.pdbx_description
1 polymer ?
#
loop_
_entity_poly.entity_id
_entity_poly.type
_entity_poly.pdbx_seq_one_letter_code
_entity_poly.pdbx_strand_id
1 'polypeptide(L)' 'MHLRTLLLILALTTIVITQQQLWNPWEGLKLFPAMPAPHPHYINYYKSQGYETDDKGNVWHGNDHAKLMIFARSSYP' A
#
# COMPACT_ATOMS: atom_id res chain seq x y z
N MET A 1 45.76 0.85 -6.03
CA MET A 1 44.84 1.94 -6.45
C MET A 1 43.38 1.70 -6.07
N HIS A 2 42.92 0.46 -5.92
CA HIS A 2 41.48 0.16 -5.72
C HIS A 2 40.86 0.65 -4.41
N LEU A 3 41.58 0.65 -3.28
CA LEU A 3 41.03 1.06 -1.97
C LEU A 3 40.59 2.54 -1.95
N ARG A 4 41.40 3.43 -2.54
CA ARG A 4 41.07 4.87 -2.62
C ARG A 4 39.84 5.11 -3.47
N THR A 5 39.72 4.39 -4.58
CA THR A 5 38.55 4.45 -5.46
C THR A 5 37.29 3.94 -4.74
N LEU A 6 37.42 2.85 -3.97
CA LEU A 6 36.31 2.27 -3.22
C LEU A 6 35.82 3.19 -2.09
N LEU A 7 36.76 3.84 -1.38
CA LEU A 7 36.44 4.83 -0.35
C LEU A 7 35.76 6.08 -0.94
N LEU A 8 36.20 6.53 -2.13
CA LEU A 8 35.56 7.64 -2.84
C LEU A 8 34.13 7.30 -3.28
N ILE A 9 33.91 6.09 -3.79
CA ILE A 9 32.57 5.61 -4.16
C ILE A 9 31.67 5.55 -2.92
N LEU A 10 32.17 4.99 -1.82
CA LEU A 10 31.41 4.91 -0.57
C LEU A 10 31.03 6.30 -0.06
N ALA A 11 31.97 7.25 -0.04
CA ALA A 11 31.72 8.63 0.36
C ALA A 11 30.71 9.34 -0.55
N LEU A 12 30.75 9.10 -1.87
CA LEU A 12 29.76 9.68 -2.79
C LEU A 12 28.36 9.11 -2.53
N THR A 13 28.24 7.79 -2.33
CA THR A 13 26.93 7.16 -2.14
C THR A 13 26.23 7.62 -0.86
N THR A 14 26.96 7.84 0.23
CA THR A 14 26.37 8.31 1.49
C THR A 14 25.87 9.75 1.42
N ILE A 15 26.57 10.63 0.69
CA ILE A 15 26.14 12.03 0.49
C ILE A 15 24.85 12.08 -0.35
N VAL A 16 24.74 11.26 -1.39
CA VAL A 16 23.53 11.23 -2.24
C VAL A 16 22.31 10.72 -1.46
N ILE A 17 22.46 9.66 -0.67
CA ILE A 17 21.36 9.07 0.13
C ILE A 17 20.86 10.07 1.19
N THR A 18 21.78 10.76 1.89
CA THR A 18 21.41 11.73 2.94
C THR A 18 20.70 12.96 2.40
N GLN A 19 21.03 13.41 1.18
CA GLN A 19 20.28 14.49 0.53
C GLN A 19 18.87 14.05 0.11
N GLN A 20 18.68 12.85 -0.43
CA GLN A 20 17.35 12.37 -0.78
C GLN A 20 16.43 12.23 0.44
N GLN A 21 16.97 11.84 1.60
CA GLN A 21 16.21 11.74 2.85
C GLN A 21 15.77 13.10 3.42
N LEU A 22 16.56 14.17 3.22
CA LEU A 22 16.21 15.53 3.66
C LEU A 22 15.01 16.11 2.91
N TRP A 23 14.91 15.84 1.61
CA TRP A 23 13.84 16.37 0.76
C TRP A 23 12.63 15.44 0.64
N ASN A 24 12.80 14.14 0.90
CA ASN A 24 11.70 13.19 0.97
C ASN A 24 11.91 12.20 2.14
N PRO A 25 11.58 12.62 3.38
CA PRO A 25 11.75 11.78 4.57
C PRO A 25 10.90 10.51 4.53
N TRP A 26 9.92 10.46 3.63
CA TRP A 26 9.01 9.33 3.44
C TRP A 26 9.56 8.25 2.50
N GLU A 27 10.64 8.51 1.74
CA GLU A 27 11.29 7.46 0.92
C GLU A 27 11.75 6.27 1.77
N GLY A 28 12.22 6.54 3.00
CA GLY A 28 12.61 5.48 3.94
C GLY A 28 11.46 4.57 4.33
N LEU A 29 10.21 5.03 4.25
CA LEU A 29 9.04 4.20 4.54
C LEU A 29 8.75 3.19 3.44
N LYS A 30 9.23 3.42 2.20
CA LYS A 30 9.07 2.46 1.09
C LYS A 30 9.88 1.18 1.27
N LEU A 31 10.84 1.19 2.20
CA LEU A 31 11.61 0.00 2.57
C LEU A 31 10.78 -1.01 3.39
N PHE A 32 9.67 -0.56 3.98
CA PHE A 32 8.74 -1.46 4.66
C PHE A 32 7.71 -1.95 3.64
N PRO A 33 7.60 -3.28 3.42
CA PRO A 33 6.52 -3.81 2.59
C PRO A 33 5.18 -3.41 3.22
N ALA A 34 4.28 -2.87 2.42
CA ALA A 34 2.91 -2.63 2.85
C ALA A 34 2.34 -3.96 3.35
N MET A 35 2.00 -4.03 4.63
CA MET A 35 1.36 -5.21 5.18
C MET A 35 0.00 -5.38 4.50
N PRO A 36 -0.41 -6.60 4.12
CA PRO A 36 -1.74 -6.82 3.57
C PRO A 36 -2.78 -6.26 4.53
N ALA A 37 -3.57 -5.29 4.07
CA ALA A 37 -4.62 -4.72 4.90
C ALA A 37 -5.60 -5.85 5.28
N PRO A 38 -5.88 -6.08 6.56
CA PRO A 38 -6.74 -7.19 6.99
C PRO A 38 -8.12 -7.09 6.33
N HIS A 39 -8.79 -8.23 6.15
CA HIS A 39 -10.16 -8.22 5.66
C HIS A 39 -11.06 -7.40 6.62
N PRO A 40 -11.91 -6.51 6.10
CA PRO A 40 -12.73 -5.66 6.94
C PRO A 40 -13.76 -6.47 7.74
N HIS A 41 -13.86 -6.20 9.04
CA HIS A 41 -14.78 -6.91 9.94
C HIS A 41 -16.26 -6.81 9.53
N TYR A 42 -16.64 -5.75 8.81
CA TYR A 42 -18.01 -5.53 8.36
C TYR A 42 -18.46 -6.46 7.21
N ILE A 43 -17.54 -7.12 6.51
CA ILE A 43 -17.91 -8.01 5.38
C ILE A 43 -18.90 -9.08 5.84
N ASN A 44 -18.64 -9.72 6.97
CA ASN A 44 -19.50 -10.79 7.48
C ASN A 44 -20.90 -10.29 7.86
N TYR A 45 -20.99 -9.05 8.35
CA TYR A 45 -22.26 -8.41 8.63
C TYR A 45 -23.07 -8.24 7.34
N TYR A 46 -22.50 -7.64 6.31
CA TYR A 46 -23.21 -7.43 5.04
C TYR A 46 -23.57 -8.75 4.34
N LYS A 47 -22.69 -9.77 4.38
CA LYS A 47 -23.02 -11.12 3.90
C LYS A 47 -24.25 -11.71 4.62
N SER A 48 -24.32 -11.57 5.94
CA SER A 48 -25.47 -12.06 6.73
C SER A 48 -26.79 -11.32 6.43
N GLN A 49 -26.71 -10.10 5.91
CA GLN A 49 -27.85 -9.30 5.49
C GLN A 49 -28.23 -9.54 4.01
N GLY A 50 -27.58 -10.50 3.34
CA GLY A 50 -27.88 -10.87 1.94
C GLY A 50 -27.25 -9.95 0.90
N TYR A 51 -26.27 -9.13 1.26
CA TYR A 51 -25.48 -8.35 0.31
C TYR A 51 -24.33 -9.19 -0.26
N GLU A 52 -23.95 -8.85 -1.49
CA GLU A 52 -22.77 -9.42 -2.11
C GLU A 52 -21.53 -8.63 -1.71
N THR A 53 -20.42 -9.32 -1.45
CA THR A 53 -19.16 -8.69 -1.06
C THR A 53 -18.00 -9.34 -1.80
N ASP A 54 -17.00 -8.55 -2.21
CA ASP A 54 -15.78 -9.08 -2.85
C ASP A 54 -14.60 -9.20 -1.86
N ASP A 55 -13.52 -9.82 -2.32
CA ASP A 55 -12.28 -9.99 -1.53
C ASP A 55 -11.60 -8.65 -1.20
N LYS A 56 -11.90 -7.61 -1.99
CA LYS A 56 -11.43 -6.26 -1.74
C LYS A 56 -12.21 -5.60 -0.60
N GLY A 57 -13.40 -6.08 -0.28
CA GLY A 57 -14.28 -5.52 0.76
C GLY A 57 -15.27 -4.48 0.25
N ASN A 58 -15.53 -4.45 -1.05
CA ASN A 58 -16.67 -3.72 -1.58
C ASN A 58 -17.95 -4.48 -1.27
N VAL A 59 -19.04 -3.74 -1.07
CA VAL A 59 -20.37 -4.27 -0.82
C VAL A 59 -21.29 -3.82 -1.95
N TRP A 60 -22.03 -4.80 -2.48
CA TRP A 60 -22.89 -4.66 -3.62
C TRP A 60 -24.32 -5.07 -3.27
N HIS A 61 -25.28 -4.39 -3.88
CA HIS A 61 -26.70 -4.67 -3.76
C HIS A 61 -27.33 -4.73 -5.15
N GLY A 62 -28.22 -5.71 -5.36
CA GLY A 62 -28.95 -5.89 -6.62
C GLY A 62 -28.43 -7.05 -7.47
N ASN A 63 -29.11 -7.27 -8.59
CA ASN A 63 -28.83 -8.37 -9.53
C ASN A 63 -27.75 -7.94 -10.56
N ASP A 64 -27.14 -8.89 -11.27
CA ASP A 64 -26.04 -8.67 -12.22
C ASP A 64 -26.37 -7.65 -13.33
N HIS A 65 -27.64 -7.43 -13.64
CA HIS A 65 -28.10 -6.44 -14.64
C HIS A 65 -28.23 -5.02 -14.07
N ALA A 66 -28.24 -4.85 -12.74
CA ALA A 66 -28.44 -3.57 -12.05
C ALA A 66 -27.78 -3.59 -10.66
N LYS A 67 -26.50 -3.94 -10.61
CA LYS A 67 -25.73 -4.02 -9.37
C LYS A 67 -25.25 -2.64 -8.95
N LEU A 68 -25.57 -2.24 -7.72
CA LEU A 68 -25.18 -0.97 -7.12
C LEU A 68 -24.12 -1.23 -6.06
N MET A 69 -23.01 -0.50 -6.15
CA MET A 69 -22.01 -0.48 -5.08
C MET A 69 -22.50 0.46 -3.97
N ILE A 70 -22.75 -0.10 -2.79
CA ILE A 70 -23.21 0.68 -1.62
C ILE A 70 -22.05 1.00 -0.67
N PHE A 71 -20.99 0.20 -0.70
CA PHE A 71 -19.78 0.49 0.06
C PHE A 71 -18.56 0.18 -0.81
N ALA A 72 -17.71 1.18 -1.00
CA ALA A 72 -16.42 1.04 -1.69
C ALA A 72 -15.30 1.02 -0.65
N ARG A 73 -14.54 -0.07 -0.55
CA ARG A 73 -13.31 -0.04 0.25
C ARG A 73 -12.24 0.66 -0.60
N SER A 74 -11.66 1.73 -0.04
CA SER A 74 -10.49 2.38 -0.63
C SER A 74 -9.40 1.32 -0.86
N SER A 75 -8.91 1.24 -2.09
CA SER A 75 -7.75 0.43 -2.45
C SER A 75 -6.42 1.08 -2.07
N TYR A 76 -6.47 2.24 -1.41
CA TYR A 76 -5.28 2.95 -0.95
C TYR A 76 -4.73 2.28 0.32
N PRO A 77 -3.44 1.89 0.35
CA PRO A 77 -2.80 1.29 1.51
C PRO A 77 -2.70 2.26 2.70
#